data_AF-A0A2G7G903-F1
#
_entry.id   AF-A0A2G7G903-F1
#
_cell.length_a   1.000
_cell.length_b   1.000
_cell.length_c   1.000
_cell.angle_alpha   90.00
_cell.angle_beta   90.00
_cell.angle_gamma   90.00
#
_symmetry.space_group_name_H-M   'P 1'
#
loop_
_entity.id
_entity.type
_entity.pdbx_description
1 polymer ?
#
loop_
_entity_poly.entity_id
_entity_poly.type
_entity_poly.pdbx_seq_one_letter_code
_entity_poly.pdbx_strand_id
1 'polypeptide(L)'
;MSNSEQEQTAQPVDSSVNFSPVADPILDGCPNQGPFSTEEAFDNALIDAYRSKVPRCHIKSFLAGMLSQNKHQIVFTHGDLRLANIMVNNGIVTGIVYWEFGDWYPEYW
;
A
#
# COMPACT_ATOMS: atom_id res chain seq x y z
N MET A 1 27.58 23.74 -23.85
CA MET A 1 26.76 22.51 -23.83
C MET A 1 26.84 21.98 -22.42
N SER A 2 25.84 22.31 -21.60
CA SER A 2 25.78 21.92 -20.20
C SER A 2 25.07 20.57 -20.11
N ASN A 3 25.75 19.54 -19.63
CA ASN A 3 25.12 18.27 -19.27
C ASN A 3 24.32 18.50 -17.99
N SER A 4 23.01 18.60 -18.11
CA SER A 4 22.10 18.46 -16.98
C SER A 4 22.00 16.98 -16.64
N GLU A 5 22.79 16.55 -15.65
CA GLU A 5 22.51 15.35 -14.88
C GLU A 5 21.10 15.48 -14.30
N GLN A 6 20.18 14.65 -14.77
CA GLN A 6 18.88 14.51 -14.14
C GLN A 6 19.11 13.81 -12.80
N GLU A 7 19.11 14.61 -11.74
CA GLU A 7 19.02 14.14 -10.38
C GLU A 7 17.69 13.41 -10.22
N GLN A 8 17.74 12.08 -10.33
CA GLN A 8 16.63 11.19 -10.05
C GLN A 8 16.39 11.26 -8.55
N THR A 9 15.55 12.22 -8.14
CA THR A 9 15.11 12.37 -6.76
C THR A 9 14.38 11.11 -6.35
N ALA A 10 15.07 10.22 -5.62
CA ALA A 10 14.45 9.15 -4.88
C ALA A 10 13.47 9.80 -3.91
N GLN A 11 12.18 9.73 -4.21
CA GLN A 11 11.14 10.17 -3.30
C GLN A 11 11.22 9.26 -2.07
N PRO A 12 11.36 9.81 -0.85
CA PRO A 12 11.36 9.01 0.36
C PRO A 12 9.99 8.31 0.46
N VAL A 13 10.01 6.99 0.35
CA VAL A 13 8.86 6.12 0.57
C VAL A 13 8.69 6.02 2.08
N ASP A 14 8.00 6.97 2.69
CA ASP A 14 7.57 6.84 4.08
C ASP A 14 6.10 6.44 4.06
N SER A 15 5.84 5.13 4.17
CA SER A 15 4.50 4.53 4.23
C SER A 15 3.75 4.80 5.53
N SER A 16 3.87 6.03 6.04
CA SER A 16 3.05 6.55 7.14
C SER A 16 3.05 8.06 7.16
N VAL A 17 1.86 8.68 7.18
CA VAL A 17 1.66 10.13 7.34
C VAL A 17 2.38 10.72 8.57
N ASN A 18 2.69 9.89 9.57
CA ASN A 18 3.33 10.29 10.82
C ASN A 18 4.43 9.31 11.31
N PHE A 19 5.01 8.49 10.43
CA PHE A 19 6.00 7.45 10.77
C PHE A 19 5.50 6.36 11.74
N SER A 20 4.18 6.19 11.88
CA SER A 20 3.59 5.10 12.67
C SER A 20 3.55 3.80 11.87
N PRO A 21 3.28 2.66 12.52
CA PRO A 21 2.83 1.47 11.83
C PRO A 21 1.70 1.79 10.84
N VAL A 22 1.73 1.12 9.71
CA VAL A 22 0.68 1.13 8.69
C VAL A 22 -0.64 0.71 9.34
N ALA A 23 -1.70 1.47 9.10
CA ALA A 23 -3.00 1.27 9.74
C ALA A 23 -3.80 0.07 9.18
N ASP A 24 -3.27 -0.64 8.17
CA ASP A 24 -4.00 -1.70 7.49
C ASP A 24 -4.27 -2.92 8.41
N PRO A 25 -5.55 -3.32 8.57
CA PRO A 25 -5.92 -4.46 9.40
C PRO A 25 -5.27 -5.79 9.00
N ILE A 26 -4.77 -5.91 7.77
CA ILE A 26 -4.06 -7.10 7.35
C ILE A 26 -2.72 -7.27 8.06
N LEU A 27 -2.08 -6.16 8.43
CA LEU A 27 -0.82 -6.17 9.18
C LEU A 27 -1.06 -6.20 10.69
N ASP A 28 -2.30 -6.02 11.17
CA ASP A 28 -2.61 -6.10 12.61
C ASP A 28 -2.07 -7.37 13.25
N GLY A 29 -1.30 -7.18 14.33
CA GLY A 29 -0.68 -8.25 15.10
C GLY A 29 0.52 -8.90 14.43
N CYS A 30 0.91 -8.47 13.23
CA CYS A 30 2.11 -8.94 12.56
C CYS A 30 3.36 -8.32 13.20
N PRO A 31 4.51 -9.03 13.23
CA PRO A 31 5.75 -8.52 13.81
C PRO A 31 6.31 -7.27 13.10
N ASN A 32 6.01 -7.12 11.81
CA ASN A 32 6.41 -5.99 11.00
C ASN A 32 5.16 -5.31 10.42
N GLN A 33 4.88 -4.10 10.87
CA GLN A 33 3.75 -3.28 10.44
C GLN A 33 4.22 -2.00 9.76
N GLY A 34 5.51 -1.93 9.38
CA GLY A 34 6.11 -0.73 8.82
C GLY A 34 6.53 0.30 9.88
N PRO A 35 6.86 1.53 9.44
CA PRO A 35 6.82 1.99 8.05
C PRO A 35 7.80 1.22 7.15
N PHE A 36 7.40 1.01 5.90
CA PHE A 36 8.17 0.39 4.84
C PHE A 36 8.79 1.45 3.93
N SER A 37 10.08 1.32 3.66
CA SER A 37 10.84 2.22 2.78
C SER A 37 10.93 1.77 1.32
N THR A 38 10.37 0.59 1.01
CA THR A 38 10.31 0.04 -0.34
C THR A 38 9.02 -0.78 -0.52
N GLU A 39 8.52 -0.82 -1.77
CA GLU A 39 7.43 -1.72 -2.18
C GLU A 39 7.76 -3.18 -1.84
N GLU A 40 9.00 -3.62 -2.09
CA GLU A 40 9.45 -4.97 -1.77
C GLU A 40 9.35 -5.30 -0.27
N ALA A 41 9.64 -4.34 0.61
CA ALA A 41 9.51 -4.54 2.05
C ALA A 41 8.02 -4.68 2.47
N PHE A 42 7.15 -3.86 1.87
CA PHE A 42 5.70 -3.93 2.06
C PHE A 42 5.14 -5.29 1.56
N ASP A 43 5.50 -5.70 0.35
CA ASP A 43 5.04 -6.96 -0.25
C ASP A 43 5.45 -8.19 0.56
N ASN A 44 6.69 -8.21 1.04
CA ASN A 44 7.17 -9.31 1.88
C ASN A 44 6.40 -9.36 3.21
N ALA A 45 6.15 -8.21 3.84
CA ALA A 45 5.34 -8.14 5.07
C ALA A 45 3.90 -8.61 4.83
N LEU A 46 3.31 -8.23 3.69
CA LEU A 46 1.98 -8.65 3.28
C LEU A 46 1.91 -10.16 3.06
N ILE A 47 2.88 -10.73 2.33
CA ILE A 47 2.99 -12.18 2.11
C ILE A 47 3.08 -12.92 3.44
N ASP A 48 3.92 -12.45 4.36
CA ASP A 48 4.09 -13.09 5.67
C ASP A 48 2.83 -12.97 6.55
N ALA A 49 2.17 -11.80 6.53
CA ALA A 49 0.90 -11.58 7.19
C ALA A 49 -0.18 -12.56 6.68
N TYR A 50 -0.37 -12.66 5.36
CA TYR A 50 -1.32 -13.60 4.76
C TYR A 50 -0.98 -15.06 5.09
N ARG A 51 0.30 -15.46 5.05
CA ARG A 51 0.72 -16.82 5.42
C ARG A 51 0.40 -17.15 6.87
N SER A 52 0.55 -16.17 7.77
CA SER A 52 0.25 -16.35 9.20
C SER A 52 -1.26 -16.48 9.48
N LYS A 53 -2.07 -15.67 8.79
CA LYS A 53 -3.53 -15.62 8.99
C LYS A 53 -4.29 -16.70 8.21
N VAL A 54 -3.77 -17.13 7.05
CA VAL A 54 -4.43 -18.09 6.14
C VAL A 54 -3.42 -19.13 5.65
N PRO A 55 -3.22 -20.25 6.36
CA PRO A 55 -2.25 -21.27 5.99
C PRO A 55 -2.77 -22.11 4.82
N ARG A 56 -2.56 -21.64 3.59
CA ARG A 56 -2.79 -22.38 2.34
C ARG A 56 -1.46 -22.71 1.67
N CYS A 57 -1.29 -23.96 1.22
CA CYS A 57 -0.02 -24.49 0.71
C CYS A 57 0.60 -23.72 -0.47
N HIS A 58 -0.16 -22.91 -1.20
CA HIS A 58 0.32 -22.16 -2.37
C HIS A 58 0.12 -20.63 -2.28
N ILE A 59 -0.32 -20.10 -1.14
CA ILE A 59 -0.65 -18.66 -1.05
C ILE A 59 0.59 -17.77 -1.28
N LYS A 60 1.76 -18.21 -0.81
CA LYS A 60 3.02 -17.48 -0.99
C LYS A 60 3.35 -17.28 -2.47
N SER A 61 3.40 -18.38 -3.22
CA SER A 61 3.78 -18.34 -4.64
C SER A 61 2.78 -17.57 -5.47
N PHE A 62 1.49 -17.67 -5.13
CA PHE A 62 0.44 -16.89 -5.78
C PHE A 62 0.61 -15.38 -5.52
N LEU A 63 0.74 -14.97 -4.25
CA LEU A 63 0.91 -13.57 -3.89
C LEU A 63 2.21 -12.98 -4.44
N ALA A 64 3.33 -13.70 -4.31
CA ALA A 64 4.61 -13.26 -4.87
C ALA A 64 4.53 -13.06 -6.39
N GLY A 65 3.90 -13.99 -7.11
CA GLY A 65 3.72 -13.88 -8.56
C GLY A 65 2.76 -12.77 -8.97
N MET A 66 1.81 -12.38 -8.10
CA MET A 66 0.87 -11.28 -8.34
C MET A 66 1.52 -9.91 -8.08
N LEU A 67 2.24 -9.78 -6.96
CA LEU A 67 2.88 -8.53 -6.53
C LEU A 67 4.13 -8.21 -7.37
N SER A 68 4.89 -9.22 -7.81
CA SER A 68 6.15 -8.99 -8.56
C SER A 68 5.98 -8.63 -10.04
N GLN A 69 4.76 -8.44 -10.55
CA GLN A 69 4.51 -8.26 -11.99
C GLN A 69 5.07 -6.94 -12.50
N ASN A 70 5.04 -5.88 -11.69
CA ASN A 70 5.48 -4.54 -12.05
C ASN A 70 6.05 -3.82 -10.81
N LYS A 71 6.86 -2.77 -11.04
CA LYS A 71 7.13 -1.77 -10.01
C LYS A 71 6.01 -0.75 -10.04
N HIS A 72 5.45 -0.44 -8.89
CA HIS A 72 4.33 0.49 -8.80
C HIS A 72 4.77 1.81 -8.16
N GLN A 73 4.04 2.87 -8.48
CA GLN A 73 4.23 4.14 -7.80
C GLN A 73 3.63 4.04 -6.39
N ILE A 74 4.36 4.59 -5.42
CA ILE A 74 3.82 4.81 -4.08
C ILE A 74 3.01 6.10 -4.11
N VAL A 75 1.73 6.00 -3.80
CA VAL A 75 0.77 7.10 -3.80
C VAL A 75 -0.02 7.09 -2.49
N PHE A 76 -0.63 8.22 -2.14
CA PHE A 76 -1.54 8.25 -1.01
C PHE A 76 -2.85 7.55 -1.39
N THR A 77 -3.07 6.34 -0.90
CA THR A 77 -4.29 5.56 -1.15
C THR A 77 -5.25 5.64 0.04
N HIS A 78 -6.50 5.25 -0.18
CA HIS A 78 -7.54 5.28 0.85
C HIS A 78 -7.40 4.13 1.87
N GLY A 79 -6.80 3.00 1.48
CA GLY A 79 -6.71 1.78 2.29
C GLY A 79 -8.03 1.02 2.54
N ASP A 80 -9.19 1.58 2.16
CA ASP A 80 -10.50 0.93 2.30
C ASP A 80 -11.55 1.52 1.32
N LEU A 81 -11.19 1.63 0.04
CA LEU A 81 -12.10 2.24 -0.93
C LEU A 81 -13.23 1.27 -1.31
N ARG A 82 -14.38 1.41 -0.65
CA ARG A 82 -15.60 0.63 -0.93
C ARG A 82 -16.79 1.55 -1.21
N LEU A 83 -17.83 1.02 -1.86
CA LEU A 83 -19.03 1.80 -2.20
C LEU A 83 -19.67 2.49 -0.97
N ALA A 84 -19.58 1.87 0.21
CA ALA A 84 -20.09 2.45 1.46
C ALA A 84 -19.36 3.74 1.89
N ASN A 85 -18.14 3.94 1.38
CA ASN A 85 -17.28 5.08 1.70
C ASN A 85 -17.33 6.17 0.61
N ILE A 86 -18.17 6.00 -0.42
CA ILE A 86 -18.35 6.94 -1.53
C ILE A 86 -19.71 7.61 -1.42
N MET A 87 -19.72 8.93 -1.30
CA MET A 87 -20.94 9.73 -1.33
C MET A 87 -21.31 10.03 -2.78
N VAL A 88 -22.57 9.79 -3.15
CA VAL A 88 -23.10 10.06 -4.50
C VAL A 88 -24.34 10.94 -4.39
N ASN A 89 -24.40 12.00 -5.17
CA ASN A 89 -25.57 12.84 -5.34
C ASN A 89 -25.88 12.99 -6.84
N ASN A 90 -27.08 12.61 -7.25
CA ASN A 90 -27.52 12.66 -8.66
C ASN A 90 -26.54 12.00 -9.66
N GLY A 91 -25.98 10.85 -9.28
CA GLY A 91 -25.01 10.11 -10.12
C GLY A 91 -23.60 10.71 -10.15
N ILE A 92 -23.33 11.76 -9.38
CA ILE A 92 -22.03 12.41 -9.27
C ILE A 92 -21.42 12.03 -7.92
N VAL A 93 -20.16 11.62 -7.92
CA VAL A 93 -19.38 11.42 -6.68
C VAL A 93 -19.16 12.77 -6.02
N THR A 94 -19.66 12.96 -4.81
CA THR A 94 -19.54 14.20 -4.04
C THR A 94 -18.51 14.16 -2.94
N GLY A 95 -17.98 12.97 -2.62
CA GLY A 95 -16.91 12.84 -1.65
C GLY A 95 -16.54 11.39 -1.36
N ILE A 96 -15.37 11.24 -0.77
CA ILE A 96 -14.82 9.98 -0.26
C ILE A 96 -14.55 10.20 1.23
N VAL A 97 -15.06 9.31 2.07
CA VAL A 97 -15.06 9.43 3.54
C VAL A 97 -14.43 8.20 4.18
N TYR A 98 -14.11 8.28 5.48
CA TYR A 98 -13.45 7.21 6.25
C TYR A 98 -12.00 6.92 5.83
N TRP A 99 -11.18 7.97 5.79
CA TRP A 99 -9.73 7.93 5.51
C TRP A 99 -8.87 7.37 6.66
N GLU A 100 -9.44 6.64 7.61
CA GLU A 100 -8.70 6.17 8.80
C GLU A 100 -7.59 5.16 8.48
N PHE A 101 -7.68 4.49 7.32
CA PHE A 101 -6.67 3.57 6.79
C PHE A 101 -5.84 4.18 5.65
N GLY A 102 -6.02 5.48 5.38
CA GLY A 102 -5.34 6.16 4.29
C GLY A 102 -3.85 6.31 4.57
N ASP A 103 -3.02 5.80 3.66
CA ASP A 103 -1.56 5.86 3.80
C ASP A 103 -0.85 5.84 2.43
N TRP A 104 0.47 5.93 2.44
CA TRP A 104 1.29 5.80 1.25
C TRP A 104 1.55 4.34 0.92
N TYR A 105 0.82 3.83 -0.07
CA TYR A 105 0.88 2.45 -0.55
C TYR A 105 1.17 2.39 -2.06
N PRO A 106 1.51 1.22 -2.60
CA PRO A 106 1.49 1.00 -4.04
C PRO A 106 0.12 1.36 -4.66
N GLU A 107 0.11 1.88 -5.89
CA GLU A 107 -1.11 2.37 -6.56
C GLU A 107 -2.26 1.36 -6.73
N TYR A 108 -2.01 0.07 -6.51
CA TYR A 108 -3.02 -1.00 -6.53
C TYR A 108 -3.73 -1.24 -5.19
N TRP A 109 -3.29 -0.56 -4.12
CA TRP A 109 -3.81 -0.75 -2.76
C TRP A 109 -5.08 0.08 -2.50
#